data_AF-A0AAD5LZJ7-F1
#
_entry.id   AF-A0AAD5LZJ7-F1
#
_cell.length_a   1.000
_cell.length_b   1.000
_cell.length_c   1.000
_cell.angle_alpha   90.00
_cell.angle_beta   90.00
_cell.angle_gamma   90.00
#
_symmetry.space_group_name_H-M   'P 1'
#
loop_
_entity.id
_entity.type
_entity.pdbx_description
1 polymer ?
#
loop_
_entity_poly.entity_id
_entity_poly.type
_entity_poly.pdbx_seq_one_letter_code
_entity_poly.pdbx_strand_id
1 'polypeptide(L)'
;MERSLDRHDDDELRQSLLYAVGSICEERTQQQLAEQSDGGRIQRARPVPSKETLALLAELARKEMEVMATELQHFAHHANRRVIKPEDVLLLARKDATLTRNLQRFQRENLSTGAAKKRRRAVLED
;
A
#
# COMPACT_ATOMS: atom_id res chain seq x y z
N MET A 1 31.28 -11.56 -1.02
CA MET A 1 30.54 -11.23 -2.27
C MET A 1 29.07 -10.95 -1.99
N GLU A 2 28.40 -11.67 -1.09
CA GLU A 2 26.97 -11.45 -0.71
C GLU A 2 26.63 -10.01 -0.31
N ARG A 3 27.45 -9.36 0.53
CA ARG A 3 27.24 -7.95 0.94
C ARG A 3 27.19 -6.92 -0.20
N SER A 4 27.66 -7.25 -1.41
CA SER A 4 27.60 -6.32 -2.55
C SER A 4 26.34 -6.51 -3.39
N LEU A 5 25.71 -7.70 -3.33
CA LEU A 5 24.42 -7.97 -3.94
C LEU A 5 23.30 -7.35 -3.09
N ASP A 6 23.35 -7.54 -1.76
CA ASP A 6 22.38 -6.97 -0.83
C ASP A 6 22.26 -5.43 -0.94
N ARG A 7 23.38 -4.75 -1.24
CA ARG A 7 23.38 -3.29 -1.41
C ARG A 7 22.76 -2.86 -2.73
N HIS A 8 22.95 -3.65 -3.79
CA HIS A 8 22.37 -3.33 -5.10
C HIS A 8 20.85 -3.48 -5.07
N ASP A 9 20.35 -4.53 -4.44
CA ASP A 9 18.92 -4.78 -4.29
C ASP A 9 18.25 -3.71 -3.40
N ASP A 10 18.95 -3.25 -2.35
CA ASP A 10 18.47 -2.16 -1.48
C ASP A 10 18.42 -0.82 -2.24
N ASP A 11 19.44 -0.52 -3.05
CA ASP A 11 19.46 0.69 -3.89
C ASP A 11 18.34 0.65 -4.94
N GLU A 12 18.11 -0.49 -5.60
CA GLU A 12 17.02 -0.67 -6.57
C GLU A 12 15.65 -0.49 -5.91
N LEU A 13 15.44 -1.09 -4.72
CA LEU A 13 14.22 -0.93 -3.95
C LEU A 13 14.00 0.53 -3.55
N ARG A 14 15.05 1.23 -3.10
CA ARG A 14 14.99 2.66 -2.76
C ARG A 14 14.61 3.53 -3.95
N GLN A 15 15.20 3.29 -5.12
CA GLN A 15 14.88 4.00 -6.36
C GLN A 15 13.39 3.80 -6.72
N SER A 16 12.92 2.55 -6.65
CA SER A 16 11.55 2.18 -6.98
C SER A 16 10.53 2.82 -6.03
N LEU A 17 10.84 2.84 -4.73
CA LEU A 17 10.02 3.52 -3.73
C LEU A 17 9.96 5.02 -3.95
N LEU A 18 11.10 5.66 -4.23
CA LEU A 18 11.16 7.09 -4.51
C LEU A 18 10.30 7.46 -5.71
N TYR A 19 10.37 6.67 -6.78
CA TYR A 19 9.52 6.85 -7.96
C TYR A 19 8.03 6.73 -7.60
N ALA A 20 7.63 5.66 -6.92
CA ALA A 20 6.23 5.43 -6.55
C ALA A 20 5.66 6.55 -5.65
N VAL A 21 6.43 6.97 -4.64
CA VAL A 21 6.05 8.10 -3.77
C VAL A 21 5.94 9.39 -4.58
N GLY A 22 6.89 9.66 -5.48
CA GLY A 22 6.85 10.80 -6.39
C GLY A 22 5.57 10.83 -7.23
N SER A 23 5.23 9.72 -7.88
CA SER A 23 4.01 9.61 -8.69
C SER A 23 2.73 9.80 -7.89
N ILE A 24 2.63 9.23 -6.68
CA ILE A 24 1.47 9.41 -5.80
C ILE A 24 1.34 10.88 -5.38
N CYS A 25 2.45 11.52 -4.99
CA CYS A 25 2.44 12.93 -4.61
C CYS A 25 2.05 13.84 -5.77
N GLU A 26 2.57 13.59 -6.97
CA GLU A 26 2.24 14.34 -8.17
C GLU A 26 0.75 14.22 -8.53
N GLU A 27 0.20 13.01 -8.52
CA GLU A 27 -1.23 12.77 -8.78
C GLU A 27 -2.11 13.55 -7.80
N ARG A 28 -1.74 13.57 -6.50
CA ARG A 28 -2.48 14.32 -5.49
C ARG A 28 -2.40 15.83 -5.68
N THR A 29 -1.24 16.34 -6.09
CA THR A 29 -1.09 17.76 -6.45
C THR A 29 -1.96 18.12 -7.65
N GLN A 30 -1.98 17.29 -8.69
CA GLN A 30 -2.79 17.52 -9.89
C GLN A 30 -4.30 17.49 -9.59
N GLN A 31 -4.78 16.50 -8.82
CA GLN A 31 -6.18 16.42 -8.38
C GLN A 31 -6.61 17.69 -7.65
N GLN A 32 -5.77 18.19 -6.75
CA GLN A 32 -6.08 19.39 -5.97
C GLN A 32 -6.11 20.67 -6.82
N LEU A 33 -5.27 20.77 -7.85
CA LEU A 33 -5.29 21.89 -8.79
C LEU A 33 -6.55 21.87 -9.65
N ALA A 34 -7.00 20.70 -10.09
CA ALA A 34 -8.25 20.53 -10.83
C ALA A 34 -9.47 20.92 -9.97
N GLU A 35 -9.53 20.46 -8.72
CA GLU A 35 -10.63 20.78 -7.78
C GLU A 35 -10.71 22.28 -7.42
N GLN A 36 -9.57 22.99 -7.41
CA GLN A 36 -9.54 24.45 -7.18
C GLN A 36 -10.11 25.26 -8.36
N SER A 37 -10.09 24.72 -9.58
CA SER A 37 -10.58 25.41 -10.77
C SER A 37 -12.12 25.39 -10.90
N ASP A 38 -12.82 24.53 -10.15
CA ASP A 38 -14.27 24.31 -10.24
C ASP A 38 -15.09 25.04 -9.14
N GLY A 39 -14.59 26.16 -8.61
CA GLY A 39 -15.34 27.02 -7.68
C GLY A 39 -15.47 26.51 -6.23
N GLY A 40 -14.69 25.49 -5.85
CA GLY A 40 -14.62 24.98 -4.48
C GLY A 40 -14.02 25.98 -3.47
N ARG A 41 -14.41 25.85 -2.19
CA ARG A 41 -13.89 26.63 -1.03
C ARG A 41 -12.37 26.86 -1.16
N ILE A 42 -11.91 28.09 -0.88
CA ILE A 42 -10.48 28.44 -0.75
C ILE A 42 -9.85 27.59 0.36
N GLN A 43 -9.44 26.37 0.02
CA GLN A 43 -8.50 25.59 0.81
C GLN A 43 -7.11 26.04 0.39
N ARG A 44 -6.23 26.30 1.37
CA ARG A 44 -4.84 26.66 1.07
C ARG A 44 -4.26 25.57 0.16
N ALA A 45 -3.80 25.95 -1.02
CA ALA A 45 -3.16 25.02 -1.95
C ALA A 45 -2.02 24.31 -1.21
N ARG A 46 -2.01 22.97 -1.24
CA ARG A 46 -0.93 22.21 -0.62
C ARG A 46 0.34 22.49 -1.43
N PRO A 47 1.45 22.85 -0.79
CA PRO A 47 2.71 23.06 -1.50
C PRO A 47 3.12 21.78 -2.24
N VAL A 48 3.70 21.94 -3.43
CA VAL A 48 4.37 20.85 -4.13
C VAL A 48 5.51 20.34 -3.23
N PRO A 49 5.59 19.03 -2.95
CA PRO A 49 6.65 18.49 -2.10
C PRO A 49 8.02 18.69 -2.76
N SER A 50 9.01 19.10 -1.98
CA SER A 50 10.39 19.22 -2.46
C SER A 50 11.02 17.85 -2.73
N LYS A 51 12.15 17.81 -3.44
CA LYS A 51 12.88 16.57 -3.69
C LYS A 51 13.32 15.89 -2.38
N GLU A 52 13.74 16.69 -1.40
CA GLU A 52 14.12 16.21 -0.07
C GLU A 52 12.91 15.65 0.67
N THR A 53 11.74 16.29 0.54
CA THR A 53 10.48 15.81 1.13
C THR A 53 10.09 14.44 0.55
N LEU A 54 10.19 14.27 -0.78
CA LEU A 54 9.92 13.00 -1.44
C LEU A 54 10.89 11.90 -0.99
N ALA A 55 12.18 12.22 -0.87
CA ALA A 55 13.18 11.28 -0.36
C ALA A 55 12.90 10.85 1.09
N LEU A 56 12.51 11.79 1.95
CA LEU A 56 12.13 11.49 3.33
C LEU A 56 10.87 10.64 3.41
N LEU A 57 9.86 10.91 2.58
CA LEU A 57 8.64 10.10 2.50
C LEU A 57 8.94 8.67 2.02
N ALA A 58 9.82 8.50 1.03
CA ALA A 58 10.25 7.20 0.56
C ALA A 58 10.98 6.41 1.66
N GLU A 59 11.87 7.06 2.41
CA GLU A 59 12.56 6.43 3.53
C GLU A 59 11.62 6.07 4.68
N LEU A 60 10.64 6.93 4.97
CA LEU A 60 9.60 6.66 5.95
C LEU A 60 8.76 5.45 5.54
N ALA A 61 8.31 5.40 4.29
CA ALA A 61 7.55 4.27 3.76
C ALA A 61 8.36 2.96 3.85
N ARG A 62 9.66 2.99 3.53
CA ARG A 62 10.56 1.84 3.66
C ARG A 62 10.60 1.29 5.09
N LYS A 63 10.81 2.18 6.08
CA LYS A 63 10.84 1.81 7.50
C LYS A 63 9.48 1.29 7.99
N GLU A 64 8.39 1.91 7.55
CA GLU A 64 7.05 1.46 7.91
C GLU A 64 6.77 0.05 7.37
N MET A 65 7.22 -0.26 6.15
CA MET A 65 7.09 -1.61 5.58
C MET A 65 7.82 -2.68 6.40
N GLU A 66 8.99 -2.38 6.99
CA GLU A 66 9.69 -3.32 7.89
C GLU A 66 8.86 -3.63 9.14
N VAL A 67 8.25 -2.60 9.74
CA VAL A 67 7.36 -2.74 10.89
C VAL A 67 6.11 -3.55 10.50
N MET A 68 5.45 -3.17 9.41
CA MET A 68 4.25 -3.86 8.91
C MET A 68 4.52 -5.33 8.59
N ALA A 69 5.64 -5.65 7.92
CA ALA A 69 6.01 -7.03 7.59
C ALA A 69 6.15 -7.89 8.86
N THR A 70 6.82 -7.34 9.89
CA THR A 70 7.01 -8.01 11.18
C THR A 70 5.68 -8.23 11.89
N GLU A 71 4.80 -7.22 11.95
CA GLU A 71 3.49 -7.36 12.58
C GLU A 71 2.60 -8.38 11.85
N LEU A 72 2.57 -8.34 10.51
CA LEU A 72 1.80 -9.29 9.70
C LEU A 72 2.26 -10.73 9.91
N GLN A 73 3.57 -10.95 9.98
CA GLN A 73 4.13 -12.27 10.30
C GLN A 73 3.66 -12.75 11.68
N HIS A 74 3.69 -11.88 12.69
CA HIS A 74 3.23 -12.23 14.04
C HIS A 74 1.73 -12.54 14.08
N PHE A 75 0.88 -11.80 13.36
CA PHE A 75 -0.56 -12.09 13.30
C PHE A 75 -0.86 -13.43 12.64
N ALA A 76 -0.20 -13.73 11.53
CA ALA A 76 -0.33 -15.02 10.86
C ALA A 76 0.14 -16.17 11.78
N HIS A 77 1.29 -15.99 12.43
CA HIS A 77 1.85 -16.98 13.36
C HIS A 77 0.97 -17.20 14.58
N HIS A 78 0.42 -16.14 15.17
CA HIS A 78 -0.51 -16.22 16.32
C HIS A 78 -1.75 -17.07 15.99
N ALA A 79 -2.19 -17.05 14.73
CA ALA A 79 -3.28 -17.89 14.22
C ALA A 79 -2.80 -19.27 13.71
N ASN A 80 -1.59 -19.72 14.06
CA ASN A 80 -0.96 -20.97 13.61
C ASN A 80 -0.87 -21.11 12.08
N ARG A 81 -0.68 -20.00 11.36
CA ARG A 81 -0.53 -19.98 9.89
C ARG A 81 0.89 -19.57 9.49
N ARG A 82 1.34 -20.10 8.35
CA ARG A 82 2.58 -19.67 7.66
C ARG A 82 2.33 -18.72 6.50
N VAL A 83 1.07 -18.45 6.19
CA VAL A 83 0.63 -17.60 5.07
C VAL A 83 -0.21 -16.46 5.63
N ILE A 84 0.19 -15.23 5.31
CA ILE A 84 -0.53 -14.00 5.62
C ILE A 84 -1.82 -13.98 4.81
N LYS A 85 -2.92 -13.62 5.46
CA LYS A 85 -4.27 -13.55 4.88
C LYS A 85 -4.86 -12.14 5.07
N PRO A 86 -5.95 -11.79 4.36
CA PRO A 86 -6.57 -10.47 4.50
C PRO A 86 -6.95 -10.09 5.93
N GLU A 87 -7.28 -11.06 6.78
CA GLU A 87 -7.63 -10.78 8.18
C GLU A 87 -6.44 -10.22 8.97
N ASP A 88 -5.20 -10.60 8.63
CA ASP A 88 -3.99 -10.05 9.24
C ASP A 88 -3.79 -8.58 8.85
N VAL A 89 -4.09 -8.23 7.60
CA VAL A 89 -4.03 -6.85 7.09
C VAL A 89 -5.11 -5.97 7.73
N LEU A 90 -6.31 -6.52 7.93
CA LEU A 90 -7.37 -5.81 8.67
C LEU A 90 -6.97 -5.60 10.14
N LEU A 91 -6.32 -6.58 10.76
CA LEU A 91 -5.84 -6.45 12.14
C LEU A 91 -4.74 -5.39 12.25
N LEU A 92 -3.89 -5.24 11.24
CA LEU A 92 -2.88 -4.18 11.16
C LEU A 92 -3.53 -2.78 11.19
N ALA A 93 -4.62 -2.58 10.45
CA ALA A 93 -5.34 -1.30 10.36
C ALA A 93 -6.27 -0.98 11.54
N ARG A 94 -6.40 -1.86 12.54
CA ARG A 94 -7.43 -1.82 13.60
C ARG A 94 -7.56 -0.51 14.38
N LYS A 95 -6.49 0.29 14.44
CA LYS A 95 -6.46 1.56 15.18
C LYS A 95 -7.22 2.68 14.46
N ASP A 96 -7.39 2.58 13.14
CA ASP A 96 -8.12 3.55 12.34
C ASP A 96 -9.37 2.88 11.73
N ALA A 97 -10.54 3.26 12.27
CA ALA A 97 -11.82 2.73 11.83
C ALA A 97 -12.16 3.10 10.37
N THR A 98 -11.72 4.27 9.91
CA THR A 98 -11.93 4.72 8.53
C THR A 98 -11.07 3.91 7.58
N LEU A 99 -9.79 3.73 7.91
CA LEU A 99 -8.89 2.87 7.14
C LEU A 99 -9.40 1.42 7.09
N THR A 100 -9.82 0.87 8.23
CA THR A 100 -10.38 -0.49 8.31
C THR A 100 -11.59 -0.65 7.39
N ARG A 101 -12.55 0.30 7.41
CA ARG A 101 -13.73 0.26 6.52
C ARG A 101 -13.32 0.33 5.04
N ASN A 102 -12.36 1.17 4.70
CA ASN A 102 -11.87 1.30 3.32
C ASN A 102 -11.21 0.00 2.83
N LEU A 103 -10.38 -0.64 3.66
CA LEU A 103 -9.75 -1.93 3.32
C LEU A 103 -10.78 -3.06 3.18
N GLN A 104 -11.78 -3.12 4.06
CA GLN A 104 -12.87 -4.09 3.94
C GLN A 104 -13.68 -3.90 2.65
N ARG A 105 -13.93 -2.64 2.26
CA ARG A 105 -14.58 -2.33 0.98
C ARG A 105 -13.72 -2.80 -0.19
N PHE A 106 -12.43 -2.47 -0.19
CA PHE A 106 -11.49 -2.91 -1.21
C PHE A 106 -11.45 -4.44 -1.34
N GLN A 107 -11.43 -5.17 -0.22
CA GLN A 107 -11.46 -6.64 -0.21
C GLN A 107 -12.73 -7.20 -0.86
N ARG A 108 -13.91 -6.64 -0.54
CA ARG A 108 -15.17 -7.09 -1.15
C ARG A 108 -15.19 -6.86 -2.66
N GLU A 109 -14.70 -5.72 -3.11
CA GLU A 109 -14.73 -5.34 -4.53
C GLU A 109 -13.69 -6.11 -5.38
N ASN A 110 -12.51 -6.39 -4.81
CA ASN A 110 -11.37 -6.89 -5.60
C ASN A 110 -11.00 -8.35 -5.34
N LEU A 111 -11.25 -8.88 -4.14
CA LEU A 111 -10.77 -10.22 -3.74
C LEU A 111 -11.88 -11.28 -3.67
N SER A 112 -13.15 -10.87 -3.59
CA SER A 112 -14.29 -11.80 -3.50
C SER A 112 -14.60 -12.53 -4.83
N THR A 113 -14.05 -12.06 -5.95
CA THR A 113 -14.24 -12.65 -7.29
C THR A 113 -13.50 -13.99 -7.48
N GLY A 114 -12.58 -14.35 -6.57
CA GLY A 114 -11.88 -15.65 -6.59
C GLY A 114 -12.81 -16.86 -6.48
N ALA A 115 -14.01 -16.72 -5.92
CA ALA A 115 -15.02 -17.78 -5.86
C ALA A 115 -15.57 -18.17 -7.26
N ALA A 116 -15.51 -17.26 -8.25
CA ALA A 116 -15.92 -17.56 -9.62
C ALA A 116 -14.89 -18.45 -10.35
N LYS A 117 -13.60 -18.33 -10.00
CA LYS A 117 -12.52 -19.15 -10.60
C LYS A 117 -12.56 -20.60 -10.14
N LYS A 118 -13.01 -20.86 -8.91
CA LYS A 118 -13.17 -22.24 -8.38
C LYS A 118 -14.36 -22.97 -9.01
N ARG A 119 -15.46 -22.27 -9.33
CA ARG A 119 -16.61 -22.86 -10.05
C ARG A 119 -16.27 -23.24 -11.49
N ARG A 120 -15.44 -22.47 -12.21
CA ARG A 120 -15.03 -22.81 -13.58
C ARG A 120 -14.14 -24.06 -13.67
N ARG A 121 -13.35 -24.39 -12.64
CA ARG A 121 -12.56 -25.65 -12.61
C ARG A 121 -13.45 -26.87 -12.33
N ALA A 122 -14.43 -26.75 -11.45
CA ALA A 122 -15.35 -27.85 -11.12
C ALA A 122 -16.29 -28.24 -12.28
N VAL A 123 -16.54 -27.34 -13.24
CA VAL A 123 -17.39 -27.60 -14.43
C VAL A 123 -16.59 -28.19 -15.61
N LEU A 124 -15.26 -28.27 -15.51
CA LEU A 124 -14.38 -28.84 -16.55
C LEU A 124 -13.87 -30.25 -16.20
N GLU A 125 -14.27 -30.79 -15.05
CA GLU A 125 -13.90 -32.13 -14.57
C GLU A 125 -15.12 -33.08 -14.45
N ASP A 126 -16.25 -32.71 -15.06
CA ASP A 126 -17.50 -33.49 -15.17
C ASP A 126 -17.97 -33.49 -16.63
#